data_AF-A0AAU5XXD0-F1
#
_entry.id   AF-A0AAU5XXD0-F1
#
_cell.length_a   1.000
_cell.length_b   1.000
_cell.length_c   1.000
_cell.angle_alpha   90.00
_cell.angle_beta   90.00
_cell.angle_gamma   90.00
#
_symmetry.space_group_name_H-M   'P 1'
#
loop_
_entity.id
_entity.type
_entity.pdbx_description
1 polymer ?
#
loop_
_entity_poly.entity_id
_entity_poly.type
_entity_poly.pdbx_seq_one_letter_code
_entity_poly.pdbx_strand_id
1 'polypeptide(L)'
;MTLPLDFVIPDGWTAVDPGDSGAVFVAVHDAAPGEFVPNITVSVQQRPDDASIDAIAEEAVERLSRTLAGLEVLSRRDVGAPAAPGVMQLLRLRTGEGDELIQTQVHLTVPGPAPADRLVLELACTAAPATARRLSPGFQRFVGSVRVRQHEGMQQ
;
A
#
# COMPACT_ATOMS: atom_id res chain seq x y z
N MET A 1 3.60 -2.70 -17.99
CA MET A 1 4.62 -3.61 -17.42
C MET A 1 3.94 -4.50 -16.40
N THR A 2 4.13 -5.82 -16.47
CA THR A 2 3.77 -6.73 -15.38
C THR A 2 4.99 -6.86 -14.48
N LEU A 3 4.94 -6.30 -13.27
CA LEU A 3 5.98 -6.59 -12.29
C LEU A 3 5.64 -7.94 -11.64
N PRO A 4 6.49 -8.96 -11.76
CA PRO A 4 6.26 -10.21 -11.06
C PRO A 4 6.48 -9.99 -9.56
N LEU A 5 5.38 -9.71 -8.85
CA LEU A 5 5.33 -9.55 -7.42
C LEU A 5 4.99 -10.90 -6.78
N ASP A 6 5.79 -11.33 -5.82
CA ASP A 6 5.47 -12.45 -4.94
C ASP A 6 5.24 -11.93 -3.53
N PHE A 7 4.22 -12.45 -2.87
CA PHE A 7 3.90 -12.17 -1.48
C PHE A 7 3.02 -13.28 -0.89
N VAL A 8 2.93 -13.31 0.43
CA VAL A 8 2.07 -14.25 1.15
C VAL A 8 0.84 -13.51 1.65
N ILE A 9 -0.33 -13.87 1.12
CA ILE A 9 -1.62 -13.34 1.59
C ILE A 9 -1.80 -13.72 3.07
N PRO A 10 -2.11 -12.77 3.98
CA PRO A 10 -2.30 -13.13 5.38
C PRO A 10 -3.50 -14.04 5.60
N ASP A 11 -3.44 -14.83 6.67
CA ASP A 11 -4.56 -15.69 7.09
C ASP A 11 -5.85 -14.86 7.28
N GLY A 12 -6.97 -15.41 6.80
CA GLY A 12 -8.29 -14.77 6.88
C GLY A 12 -8.57 -13.72 5.79
N TRP A 13 -7.65 -13.52 4.85
CA TRP A 13 -7.85 -12.64 3.70
C TRP A 13 -8.18 -13.44 2.44
N THR A 14 -9.10 -12.90 1.64
CA THR A 14 -9.50 -13.47 0.35
C THR A 14 -9.13 -12.49 -0.75
N ALA A 15 -8.33 -12.94 -1.72
CA ALA A 15 -8.03 -12.15 -2.92
C ALA A 15 -9.30 -11.99 -3.77
N VAL A 16 -9.50 -10.78 -4.28
CA VAL A 16 -10.62 -10.43 -5.16
C VAL A 16 -10.10 -9.71 -6.41
N ASP A 17 -10.93 -9.61 -7.44
CA ASP A 17 -10.60 -8.85 -8.64
C ASP A 17 -10.38 -7.36 -8.30
N PRO A 18 -9.22 -6.76 -8.62
CA PRO A 18 -8.97 -5.35 -8.40
C PRO A 18 -9.89 -4.39 -9.17
N GLY A 19 -10.51 -4.84 -10.27
CA GLY A 19 -11.34 -4.00 -11.14
C GLY A 19 -10.64 -2.71 -11.57
N ASP A 20 -11.38 -1.60 -11.59
CA ASP A 20 -10.89 -0.28 -12.02
C ASP A 20 -10.25 0.55 -10.88
N SER A 21 -9.88 -0.08 -9.76
CA SER A 21 -9.30 0.61 -8.59
C SER A 21 -7.91 1.21 -8.84
N GLY A 22 -7.23 0.78 -9.91
CA GLY A 22 -5.82 1.10 -10.17
C GLY A 22 -4.84 0.26 -9.34
N ALA A 23 -5.33 -0.61 -8.44
CA ALA A 23 -4.52 -1.58 -7.73
C ALA A 23 -4.19 -2.77 -8.65
N VAL A 24 -3.00 -3.35 -8.47
CA VAL A 24 -2.61 -4.62 -9.11
C VAL A 24 -3.03 -5.84 -8.28
N PHE A 25 -3.38 -5.64 -7.01
CA PHE A 25 -3.90 -6.67 -6.13
C PHE A 25 -4.85 -6.06 -5.10
N VAL A 26 -5.95 -6.76 -4.82
CA VAL A 26 -6.88 -6.45 -3.73
C VAL A 26 -7.18 -7.73 -2.97
N ALA A 27 -7.19 -7.64 -1.64
CA ALA A 27 -7.72 -8.66 -0.77
C ALA A 27 -8.68 -8.04 0.24
N VAL A 28 -9.69 -8.81 0.63
CA VAL A 28 -10.68 -8.41 1.65
C VAL A 28 -10.65 -9.37 2.83
N HIS A 29 -11.01 -8.87 4.00
CA HIS A 29 -11.24 -9.67 5.20
C HIS A 29 -12.72 -9.62 5.57
N ASP A 30 -13.23 -10.68 6.20
CA ASP A 30 -14.61 -10.72 6.67
C ASP A 30 -14.94 -9.55 7.60
N ALA A 31 -16.16 -9.03 7.45
CA ALA A 31 -16.76 -7.97 8.25
C ALA A 31 -18.22 -8.32 8.57
N ALA A 32 -18.76 -7.77 9.66
CA ALA A 32 -20.18 -7.93 9.95
C ALA A 32 -21.03 -7.14 8.93
N PRO A 33 -22.30 -7.54 8.69
CA PRO A 33 -23.18 -6.80 7.80
C PRO A 33 -23.33 -5.33 8.23
N GLY A 34 -23.10 -4.41 7.29
CA GLY A 34 -23.17 -2.96 7.54
C GLY A 34 -21.89 -2.33 8.08
N GLU A 35 -20.85 -3.13 8.36
CA GLU A 35 -19.51 -2.60 8.67
C GLU A 35 -18.69 -2.40 7.40
N PHE A 36 -17.70 -1.50 7.49
CA PHE A 36 -16.69 -1.37 6.46
C PHE A 36 -15.92 -2.68 6.29
N VAL A 37 -15.86 -3.19 5.06
CA VAL A 37 -15.10 -4.39 4.71
C VAL A 37 -13.61 -4.06 4.68
N PRO A 38 -12.78 -4.59 5.60
CA PRO A 38 -11.35 -4.34 5.58
C PRO A 38 -10.75 -4.82 4.27
N ASN A 39 -9.85 -4.01 3.70
CA ASN A 39 -9.20 -4.32 2.45
C ASN A 39 -7.69 -4.07 2.54
N ILE A 40 -6.93 -4.88 1.77
CA ILE A 40 -5.55 -4.64 1.41
C ILE A 40 -5.52 -4.32 -0.07
N THR A 41 -4.80 -3.26 -0.44
CA THR A 41 -4.49 -2.94 -1.83
C THR A 41 -2.98 -2.95 -2.03
N VAL A 42 -2.56 -3.34 -3.24
CA VAL A 42 -1.20 -3.14 -3.73
C VAL A 42 -1.29 -2.43 -5.05
N SER A 43 -0.59 -1.32 -5.18
CA SER A 43 -0.50 -0.53 -6.42
C SER A 43 0.96 -0.35 -6.81
N VAL A 44 1.21 -0.20 -8.11
CA VAL A 44 2.56 0.02 -8.65
C VAL A 44 2.55 1.30 -9.45
N GLN A 45 3.50 2.20 -9.14
CA GLN A 45 3.68 3.43 -9.88
C GLN A 45 5.12 3.50 -10.42
N GLN A 46 5.25 3.83 -11.70
CA GLN A 46 6.55 4.19 -12.28
C GLN A 46 6.89 5.64 -11.88
N ARG A 47 8.10 5.87 -11.38
CA ARG A 47 8.56 7.18 -10.90
C ARG A 47 9.84 7.59 -11.61
N PRO A 48 9.77 8.04 -12.87
CA PRO A 48 10.96 8.46 -13.61
C PRO A 48 11.54 9.81 -13.11
N ASP A 49 10.79 10.52 -12.27
CA ASP A 49 11.20 11.75 -11.59
C ASP A 49 12.23 11.48 -10.48
N ASP A 50 12.71 12.54 -9.84
CA ASP A 50 13.67 12.50 -8.73
C ASP A 50 12.99 12.65 -7.35
N ALA A 51 11.65 12.67 -7.29
CA ALA A 51 10.88 12.79 -6.05
C ALA A 51 11.35 11.78 -4.99
N SER A 52 11.53 12.24 -3.74
CA SER A 52 11.88 11.35 -2.63
C SER A 52 10.68 10.49 -2.25
N ILE A 53 10.92 9.36 -1.58
CA ILE A 53 9.83 8.50 -1.11
C ILE A 53 8.88 9.22 -0.15
N ASP A 54 9.38 10.20 0.62
CA ASP A 54 8.59 11.07 1.49
C ASP A 54 7.67 12.01 0.71
N ALA A 55 8.17 12.61 -0.38
CA ALA A 55 7.37 13.46 -1.25
C ALA A 55 6.24 12.63 -1.90
N ILE A 56 6.54 11.40 -2.32
CA ILE A 56 5.56 10.48 -2.88
C ILE A 56 4.50 10.10 -1.85
N ALA A 57 4.91 9.85 -0.61
CA ALA A 57 4.01 9.58 0.50
C ALA A 57 3.08 10.77 0.80
N GLU A 58 3.56 12.00 0.64
CA GLU A 58 2.79 13.24 0.79
C GLU A 58 1.83 13.48 -0.40
N GLU A 59 2.28 13.28 -1.63
CA GLU A 59 1.42 13.31 -2.83
C GLU A 59 0.24 12.32 -2.71
N ALA A 60 0.48 11.13 -2.14
CA ALA A 60 -0.57 10.15 -1.88
C ALA A 60 -1.61 10.66 -0.87
N VAL A 61 -1.15 11.35 0.19
CA VAL A 61 -2.01 12.00 1.19
C VAL A 61 -2.84 13.12 0.55
N GLU A 62 -2.23 13.97 -0.27
CA GLU A 62 -2.92 15.04 -1.00
C GLU A 62 -3.96 14.47 -1.98
N ARG A 63 -3.64 13.38 -2.66
CA ARG A 63 -4.58 12.69 -3.55
C ARG A 63 -5.79 12.18 -2.77
N LEU A 64 -5.58 11.54 -1.63
CA LEU A 64 -6.66 11.02 -0.78
C LEU A 64 -7.52 12.15 -0.20
N SER A 65 -6.91 13.25 0.26
CA SER A 65 -7.63 14.37 0.87
C SER A 65 -8.60 15.08 -0.07
N ARG A 66 -8.38 14.99 -1.39
CA ARG A 66 -9.33 15.50 -2.42
C ARG A 66 -10.66 14.74 -2.48
N THR A 67 -10.71 13.52 -1.97
CA THR A 67 -11.88 12.63 -2.09
C THR A 67 -12.56 12.34 -0.75
N LEU A 68 -11.83 12.49 0.36
CA LEU A 68 -12.33 12.19 1.70
C LEU A 68 -12.92 13.44 2.36
N ALA A 69 -13.89 13.23 3.25
CA ALA A 69 -14.42 14.31 4.09
C ALA A 69 -13.41 14.79 5.15
N GLY A 70 -12.41 13.96 5.46
CA GLY A 70 -11.31 14.32 6.33
C GLY A 70 -10.17 13.32 6.26
N LEU A 71 -8.94 13.81 6.46
CA LEU A 71 -7.74 12.99 6.51
C LEU A 71 -6.77 13.60 7.53
N GLU A 72 -6.20 12.75 8.38
CA GLU A 72 -5.14 13.12 9.32
C GLU A 72 -4.00 12.09 9.27
N VAL A 73 -2.76 12.55 9.13
CA VAL A 73 -1.57 11.70 9.26
C VAL A 73 -1.25 11.55 10.75
N LEU A 74 -1.43 10.36 11.31
CA LEU A 74 -1.21 10.09 12.73
C LEU A 74 0.26 9.84 13.05
N SER A 75 0.95 9.15 12.15
CA SER A 75 2.38 8.89 12.27
C SER A 75 2.99 8.59 10.92
N ARG A 76 4.30 8.85 10.82
CA ARG A 76 5.15 8.49 9.69
C ARG A 76 6.46 7.91 10.22
N ARG A 77 7.01 6.93 9.51
CA ARG A 77 8.29 6.30 9.83
C ARG A 77 8.98 5.80 8.57
N ASP A 78 10.27 6.07 8.47
CA ASP A 78 11.12 5.54 7.42
C ASP A 78 11.36 4.04 7.62
N VAL A 79 11.31 3.28 6.54
CA VAL A 79 11.54 1.83 6.50
C VAL A 79 12.42 1.48 5.29
N GLY A 80 12.88 0.24 5.22
CA GLY A 80 13.76 -0.21 4.13
C GLY A 80 15.21 0.17 4.33
N ALA A 81 16.01 -0.06 3.29
CA ALA A 81 17.45 0.20 3.29
C ALA A 81 17.76 1.48 2.50
N PRO A 82 18.92 2.13 2.69
CA PRO A 82 19.27 3.34 1.91
C PRO A 82 19.23 3.15 0.38
N ALA A 83 19.50 1.94 -0.11
CA ALA A 83 19.43 1.60 -1.54
C ALA A 83 18.00 1.35 -2.05
N ALA A 84 17.04 1.15 -1.15
CA ALA A 84 15.63 0.91 -1.44
C ALA A 84 14.78 1.51 -0.31
N PRO A 85 14.71 2.85 -0.21
CA PRO A 85 14.04 3.51 0.88
C PRO A 85 12.53 3.31 0.79
N GLY A 86 11.89 3.28 1.95
CA GLY A 86 10.45 3.17 2.09
C GLY A 86 9.93 4.08 3.18
N VAL A 87 8.63 4.33 3.16
CA VAL A 87 7.91 5.08 4.20
C VAL A 87 6.68 4.29 4.60
N MET A 88 6.48 4.14 5.90
CA MET A 88 5.23 3.68 6.49
C MET A 88 4.52 4.87 7.14
N GLN A 89 3.22 5.00 6.89
CA GLN A 89 2.38 6.02 7.48
C GLN A 89 1.06 5.43 7.99
N LEU A 90 0.59 5.95 9.11
CA LEU A 90 -0.71 5.62 9.68
C LEU A 90 -1.64 6.81 9.49
N LEU A 91 -2.75 6.60 8.79
CA LEU A 91 -3.70 7.64 8.43
C LEU A 91 -5.04 7.38 9.12
N ARG A 92 -5.67 8.45 9.62
CA ARG A 92 -7.09 8.47 9.98
C ARG A 92 -7.85 9.10 8.83
N LEU A 93 -8.86 8.40 8.34
CA LEU A 93 -9.70 8.83 7.23
C LEU A 93 -11.13 9.03 7.72
N ARG A 94 -11.84 9.97 7.11
CA ARG A 94 -13.29 10.14 7.28
C ARG A 94 -13.96 10.07 5.91
N THR A 95 -14.86 9.11 5.74
CA THR A 95 -15.64 8.95 4.50
C THR A 95 -16.73 10.03 4.39
N GLY A 96 -17.33 10.18 3.21
CA GLY A 96 -18.44 11.11 3.01
C GLY A 96 -19.68 10.74 3.83
N GLU A 97 -19.85 9.45 4.10
CA GLU A 97 -20.90 8.85 4.92
C GLU A 97 -20.67 9.05 6.42
N GLY A 98 -19.47 9.51 6.81
CA GLY A 98 -19.11 9.82 8.19
C GLY A 98 -18.35 8.70 8.92
N ASP A 99 -18.04 7.60 8.25
CA ASP A 99 -17.25 6.51 8.85
C ASP A 99 -15.82 6.95 9.11
N GLU A 100 -15.30 6.61 10.29
CA GLU A 100 -13.89 6.75 10.61
C GLU A 100 -13.15 5.45 10.27
N LEU A 101 -12.08 5.58 9.48
CA LEU A 101 -11.23 4.45 9.07
C LEU A 101 -9.78 4.73 9.44
N ILE A 102 -9.03 3.65 9.65
CA ILE A 102 -7.59 3.68 9.78
C ILE A 102 -7.00 3.00 8.54
N GLN A 103 -6.07 3.68 7.89
CA GLN A 103 -5.29 3.13 6.79
C GLN A 103 -3.81 3.09 7.18
N THR A 104 -3.23 1.89 7.24
CA THR A 104 -1.77 1.72 7.30
C THR A 104 -1.26 1.65 5.88
N GLN A 105 -0.45 2.62 5.46
CA GLN A 105 0.05 2.75 4.10
C GLN A 105 1.57 2.63 4.10
N VAL A 106 2.12 1.85 3.18
CA VAL A 106 3.55 1.61 3.01
C VAL A 106 3.93 1.88 1.57
N HIS A 107 4.88 2.79 1.38
CA HIS A 107 5.53 3.06 0.11
C HIS A 107 6.92 2.42 0.10
N LEU A 108 7.21 1.57 -0.89
CA LEU A 108 8.51 0.91 -1.03
C LEU A 108 9.13 1.23 -2.38
N THR A 109 10.36 1.73 -2.38
CA THR A 109 11.13 1.89 -3.61
C THR A 109 11.61 0.53 -4.12
N VAL A 110 11.38 0.26 -5.40
CA VAL A 110 11.96 -0.86 -6.14
C VAL A 110 12.96 -0.27 -7.12
N PRO A 111 14.27 -0.47 -6.89
CA PRO A 111 15.30 0.00 -7.81
C PRO A 111 15.16 -0.67 -9.18
N GLY A 112 15.31 0.13 -10.24
CA GLY A 112 15.45 -0.36 -11.61
C GLY A 112 16.92 -0.36 -12.07
N PRO A 113 17.21 -0.84 -13.29
CA PRO A 113 18.55 -0.80 -13.88
C PRO A 113 19.14 0.61 -13.98
N ALA A 114 18.29 1.61 -14.29
CA ALA A 114 18.61 3.02 -14.19
C ALA A 114 17.68 3.74 -13.19
N PRO A 115 18.06 4.93 -12.67
CA PRO A 115 17.20 5.69 -11.76
C PRO A 115 15.80 6.00 -12.32
N ALA A 116 15.69 6.23 -13.63
CA ALA A 116 14.41 6.50 -14.30
C ALA A 116 13.50 5.25 -14.39
N ASP A 117 14.04 4.05 -14.18
CA ASP A 117 13.30 2.79 -14.18
C ASP A 117 12.77 2.41 -12.80
N ARG A 118 13.01 3.24 -11.77
CA ARG A 118 12.54 2.95 -10.42
C ARG A 118 11.02 2.89 -10.37
N LEU A 119 10.52 1.97 -9.56
CA LEU A 119 9.10 1.84 -9.26
C LEU A 119 8.87 2.11 -7.78
N VAL A 120 7.64 2.47 -7.46
CA VAL A 120 7.16 2.55 -6.08
C VAL A 120 5.96 1.62 -5.94
N LEU A 121 6.05 0.74 -4.95
CA LEU A 121 4.91 -0.06 -4.50
C LEU A 121 4.19 0.74 -3.41
N GLU A 122 2.88 0.92 -3.54
CA GLU A 122 2.00 1.42 -2.48
C GLU A 122 1.18 0.23 -1.97
N LEU A 123 1.38 -0.14 -0.71
CA LEU A 123 0.61 -1.16 -0.02
C LEU A 123 -0.24 -0.47 1.04
N ALA A 124 -1.55 -0.67 1.02
CA ALA A 124 -2.43 -0.07 2.01
C ALA A 124 -3.32 -1.14 2.65
N CYS A 125 -3.52 -1.07 3.96
CA CYS A 125 -4.53 -1.83 4.69
C CYS A 125 -5.49 -0.87 5.36
N THR A 126 -6.75 -0.89 4.94
CA THR A 126 -7.81 0.00 5.44
C THR A 126 -8.83 -0.79 6.23
N ALA A 127 -9.18 -0.32 7.43
CA ALA A 127 -10.18 -0.94 8.29
C ALA A 127 -10.75 0.05 9.31
N ALA A 128 -11.87 -0.30 9.94
CA ALA A 128 -12.37 0.42 11.12
C ALA A 128 -11.31 0.42 12.26
N PRO A 129 -11.30 1.40 13.18
CA PRO A 129 -10.17 1.61 14.11
C PRO A 129 -9.82 0.42 15.00
N ALA A 130 -10.83 -0.28 15.55
CA ALA A 130 -10.60 -1.46 16.37
C ALA A 130 -10.05 -2.65 15.54
N THR A 131 -10.58 -2.82 14.34
CA THR A 131 -10.17 -3.87 13.40
C THR A 131 -8.76 -3.63 12.86
N ALA A 132 -8.39 -2.38 12.56
CA ALA A 132 -7.05 -2.02 12.12
C ALA A 132 -5.96 -2.41 13.13
N ARG A 133 -6.22 -2.19 14.44
CA ARG A 133 -5.28 -2.60 15.50
C ARG A 133 -5.09 -4.12 15.54
N ARG A 134 -6.17 -4.88 15.35
CA ARG A 134 -6.11 -6.35 15.29
C ARG A 134 -5.38 -6.87 14.06
N LEU A 135 -5.59 -6.26 12.90
CA LEU A 135 -5.02 -6.72 11.63
C LEU A 135 -3.57 -6.28 11.41
N SER A 136 -3.11 -5.25 12.11
CA SER A 136 -1.77 -4.66 11.95
C SER A 136 -0.61 -5.68 11.95
N PRO A 137 -0.53 -6.67 12.88
CA PRO A 137 0.55 -7.67 12.84
C PRO A 137 0.51 -8.58 11.61
N GLY A 138 -0.68 -8.88 11.09
CA GLY A 138 -0.84 -9.64 9.85
C GLY A 138 -0.37 -8.84 8.63
N PHE A 139 -0.76 -7.56 8.57
CA PHE A 139 -0.34 -6.67 7.49
C PHE A 139 1.17 -6.41 7.50
N GLN A 140 1.80 -6.28 8.67
CA GLN A 140 3.27 -6.15 8.77
C GLN A 140 4.00 -7.38 8.22
N ARG A 141 3.48 -8.60 8.50
CA ARG A 141 4.03 -9.83 7.92
C ARG A 141 3.84 -9.89 6.41
N PHE A 142 2.70 -9.45 5.90
CA PHE A 142 2.46 -9.31 4.46
C PHE A 142 3.47 -8.38 3.80
N VAL A 143 3.64 -7.16 4.31
CA VAL A 143 4.61 -6.19 3.78
C VAL A 143 6.02 -6.79 3.77
N GLY A 144 6.43 -7.49 4.84
CA GLY A 144 7.73 -8.15 4.91
C GLY A 144 7.91 -9.35 3.96
N SER A 145 6.81 -9.88 3.40
CA SER A 145 6.84 -10.99 2.43
C SER A 145 6.97 -10.53 0.98
N VAL A 146 6.73 -9.25 0.70
CA VAL A 146 6.70 -8.71 -0.67
C VAL A 146 8.09 -8.77 -1.28
N ARG A 147 8.18 -9.43 -2.43
CA ARG A 147 9.38 -9.55 -3.24
C ARG A 147 9.05 -9.19 -4.68
N VAL A 148 9.89 -8.35 -5.27
CA VAL A 148 9.92 -8.17 -6.72
C VAL A 148 10.82 -9.26 -7.29
N ARG A 149 10.29 -10.14 -8.13
CA ARG A 149 11.16 -11.03 -8.90
C ARG A 149 11.94 -10.18 -9.88
N GLN A 150 13.26 -10.20 -9.77
CA GLN A 150 14.10 -9.75 -10.87
C GLN A 150 13.90 -10.75 -12.00
N HIS A 151 13.40 -10.28 -13.14
CA HIS A 151 13.40 -11.11 -14.33
C HIS A 151 14.88 -11.25 -14.72
N GLU A 152 15.53 -12.35 -14.32
CA GLU A 152 16.81 -12.72 -14.90
C GLU A 152 16.55 -12.88 -16.39
N GLY A 153 17.06 -11.94 -17.18
CA GLY A 153 17.04 -12.04 -18.62
C GLY A 153 17.73 -13.34 -19.01
N MET A 154 17.00 -14.20 -19.70
CA MET A 154 17.58 -15.32 -20.42
C MET A 154 18.61 -14.76 -21.39
N GLN A 155 19.88 -14.84 -21.01
CA GLN A 155 21.01 -14.62 -21.90
C GLN A 155 20.99 -15.79 -22.89
N GLN A 156 20.64 -15.50 -24.14
CA GLN A 156 20.96 -16.36 -25.28
C GLN A 156 22.18 -15.78 -25.98
#